data_AF-A0A9X1NMU3-F1
#
_entry.id   AF-A0A9X1NMU3-F1
#
_cell.length_a   1.000
_cell.length_b   1.000
_cell.length_c   1.000
_cell.angle_alpha   90.00
_cell.angle_beta   90.00
_cell.angle_gamma   90.00
#
_symmetry.space_group_name_H-M   'P 1'
#
loop_
_entity.id
_entity.type
_entity.pdbx_description
1 polymer ?
#
loop_
_entity_poly.entity_id
_entity_poly.type
_entity_poly.pdbx_seq_one_letter_code
_entity_poly.pdbx_strand_id
1 'polypeptide(L)'
;MIHHSMSGTTVTLELTQVQTLNRELRRHAPVTAGRLGLGSVPEKAVLRQVQASGPPSFPYLYGRFDAGGPAVELHTRQLQQLSDLWHLHQRWGVS
;
A
#
# COMPACT_ATOMS: atom_id res chain seq x y z
N MET A 1 10.99 33.28 -13.76
CA MET A 1 11.47 32.14 -12.95
C MET A 1 10.46 31.02 -13.15
N ILE A 2 10.72 30.12 -14.10
CA ILE A 2 9.77 29.07 -14.48
C ILE A 2 9.99 27.91 -13.51
N HIS A 3 9.08 27.74 -12.55
CA HIS A 3 9.05 26.56 -11.69
C HIS A 3 8.62 25.36 -12.54
N HIS A 4 9.60 24.61 -13.06
CA HIS A 4 9.34 23.28 -13.58
C HIS A 4 9.05 22.37 -12.38
N SER A 5 7.77 22.23 -12.03
CA SER A 5 7.28 21.10 -11.24
C SER A 5 7.60 19.84 -12.04
N MET A 6 8.73 19.20 -11.78
CA MET A 6 9.00 17.88 -12.35
C MET A 6 7.85 16.97 -11.93
N SER A 7 7.06 16.52 -12.90
CA SER A 7 6.05 15.48 -12.68
C SER A 7 6.78 14.31 -12.03
N GLY A 8 6.49 14.05 -10.76
CA GLY A 8 7.07 12.91 -10.05
C GLY A 8 6.88 11.68 -10.92
N THR A 9 7.96 10.98 -11.23
CA THR A 9 7.85 9.71 -11.96
C THR A 9 6.91 8.80 -11.17
N THR A 10 6.22 7.86 -11.84
CA THR A 10 5.30 6.91 -11.20
C THR A 10 5.92 6.25 -9.97
N VAL A 11 7.25 6.07 -9.97
CA VAL A 11 8.10 5.66 -8.85
C VAL A 11 7.94 6.54 -7.60
N THR A 12 8.10 7.85 -7.73
CA THR A 12 7.98 8.78 -6.59
C THR A 12 6.56 8.78 -6.06
N LEU A 13 5.57 8.66 -6.94
CA LEU A 13 4.17 8.60 -6.54
C LEU A 13 3.87 7.33 -5.74
N GLU A 14 4.21 6.15 -6.26
CA GLU A 14 3.90 4.89 -5.59
C GLU A 14 4.66 4.73 -4.26
N LEU A 15 5.93 5.13 -4.19
CA LEU A 15 6.68 5.11 -2.93
C LEU A 15 6.10 6.09 -1.90
N THR A 16 5.68 7.29 -2.32
CA THR A 16 5.02 8.28 -1.44
C THR A 16 3.66 7.76 -0.96
N GLN A 17 2.93 7.07 -1.82
CA GLN A 17 1.65 6.43 -1.46
C GLN A 17 1.86 5.30 -0.45
N VAL A 18 2.90 4.46 -0.62
CA VAL A 18 3.28 3.42 0.35
C VAL A 18 3.70 4.01 1.70
N GLN A 19 4.48 5.09 1.71
CA GLN A 19 4.84 5.78 2.95
C GLN A 19 3.60 6.35 3.65
N THR A 20 2.65 6.89 2.88
CA THR A 20 1.38 7.38 3.41
C THR A 20 0.55 6.25 4.02
N LEU A 21 0.40 5.11 3.33
CA LEU A 21 -0.27 3.92 3.88
C LEU A 21 0.37 3.47 5.20
N ASN A 22 1.70 3.38 5.24
CA ASN A 22 2.44 2.97 6.44
C ASN A 22 2.32 3.94 7.62
N ARG A 23 2.08 5.23 7.33
CA ARG A 23 1.80 6.22 8.37
C ARG A 23 0.39 6.04 8.92
N GLU A 24 -0.60 5.86 8.05
CA GLU A 24 -1.99 5.69 8.46
C GLU A 24 -2.24 4.37 9.19
N LEU A 25 -1.53 3.30 8.81
CA LEU A 25 -1.51 2.03 9.56
C LEU A 25 -1.12 2.18 11.03
N ARG A 26 -0.30 3.18 11.38
CA ARG A 26 0.12 3.44 12.77
C ARG A 26 -0.85 4.34 13.53
N ARG A 27 -1.72 5.07 12.82
CA ARG A 27 -2.59 6.11 13.38
C ARG A 27 -4.03 5.63 13.54
N HIS A 28 -4.46 4.71 12.68
CA HIS A 28 -5.84 4.25 12.63
C HIS A 28 -6.02 2.85 13.25
N ALA A 29 -7.28 2.44 13.33
CA ALA A 29 -7.65 1.11 13.81
C ALA A 29 -6.97 0.01 12.97
N PRO A 30 -6.63 -1.14 13.59
CA PRO A 30 -6.07 -2.29 12.89
C PRO A 30 -6.87 -2.70 11.65
N VAL A 31 -6.18 -2.91 10.53
CA VAL A 31 -6.77 -3.47 9.31
C VAL A 31 -6.45 -4.96 9.27
N THR A 32 -7.46 -5.81 9.24
CA THR A 32 -7.29 -7.26 9.19
C THR A 32 -7.25 -7.80 7.77
N ALA A 33 -6.63 -8.96 7.57
CA ALA A 33 -6.58 -9.66 6.28
C ALA A 33 -7.98 -9.96 5.73
N GLY A 34 -8.92 -10.36 6.59
CA GLY A 34 -10.31 -10.62 6.19
C GLY A 34 -11.02 -9.37 5.66
N ARG A 35 -10.71 -8.18 6.21
CA ARG A 35 -11.25 -6.90 5.71
C ARG A 35 -10.75 -6.56 4.31
N LEU A 36 -9.56 -7.04 3.95
CA LEU A 36 -8.95 -6.91 2.62
C LEU A 36 -9.29 -8.08 1.68
N GLY A 37 -10.09 -9.05 2.13
CA GLY A 37 -10.44 -10.23 1.35
C GLY A 37 -9.26 -11.11 0.98
N LEU A 38 -8.21 -11.14 1.81
CA LEU A 38 -7.02 -11.97 1.56
C LEU A 38 -7.25 -13.39 2.09
N GLY A 39 -7.34 -14.35 1.17
CA GLY A 39 -7.52 -15.77 1.51
C GLY A 39 -6.23 -16.52 1.86
N SER A 40 -5.05 -15.93 1.63
CA SER A 40 -3.74 -16.55 1.87
C SER A 40 -3.20 -16.33 3.29
N VAL A 41 -3.93 -15.59 4.14
CA VAL A 41 -3.53 -15.19 5.49
C VAL A 41 -4.73 -15.40 6.42
N PRO A 42 -4.53 -15.79 7.70
CA PRO A 42 -5.63 -15.87 8.66
C PRO A 42 -6.45 -14.58 8.70
N GLU A 43 -7.79 -14.67 8.67
CA GLU A 43 -8.67 -13.51 8.53
C GLU A 43 -8.47 -12.42 9.59
N LYS A 44 -8.07 -12.82 10.80
CA LYS A 44 -7.82 -11.93 11.94
C LYS A 44 -6.43 -11.30 11.95
N ALA A 45 -5.55 -11.72 11.04
CA ALA A 45 -4.18 -11.23 11.00
C ALA A 45 -4.15 -9.74 10.65
N VAL A 46 -3.34 -8.95 11.35
CA VAL A 46 -3.35 -7.49 11.21
C VAL A 46 -2.26 -7.02 10.26
N LEU A 47 -2.62 -6.21 9.27
CA LEU A 47 -1.68 -5.53 8.40
C LEU A 47 -0.84 -4.55 9.22
N ARG A 48 0.48 -4.76 9.24
CA ARG A 48 1.44 -3.93 9.98
C ARG A 48 2.21 -2.98 9.08
N GLN A 49 2.49 -3.41 7.86
CA GLN A 49 3.33 -2.67 6.94
C GLN A 49 3.00 -3.03 5.50
N VAL A 50 3.10 -2.04 4.60
CA VAL A 50 3.15 -2.23 3.16
C VAL A 50 4.58 -1.95 2.68
N GLN A 51 5.11 -2.78 1.81
CA GLN A 51 6.43 -2.65 1.21
C GLN A 51 6.33 -2.73 -0.32
N ALA A 52 7.20 -2.02 -1.02
CA ALA A 52 7.40 -2.15 -2.45
C ALA A 52 8.64 -2.98 -2.73
N SER A 53 8.57 -3.89 -3.71
CA SER A 53 9.70 -4.70 -4.17
C SER A 53 9.62 -4.91 -5.67
N GLY A 54 10.78 -5.07 -6.33
CA GLY A 54 10.86 -5.24 -7.78
C GLY A 54 11.32 -4.00 -8.53
N PRO A 55 11.12 -3.96 -9.87
CA PRO A 55 11.63 -2.89 -10.72
C PRO A 55 11.01 -1.53 -10.35
N PRO A 56 11.77 -0.42 -10.45
CA PRO A 56 11.27 0.90 -10.09
C PRO A 56 10.02 1.32 -10.87
N SER A 57 9.91 0.89 -12.12
CA SER A 57 8.81 1.27 -13.02
C SER A 57 7.48 0.58 -12.71
N PHE A 58 7.53 -0.62 -12.11
CA PHE A 58 6.36 -1.45 -11.81
C PHE A 58 6.64 -2.28 -10.54
N PRO A 59 6.68 -1.64 -9.36
CA PRO A 59 6.93 -2.35 -8.13
C PRO A 59 5.72 -3.22 -7.77
N TYR A 60 6.02 -4.43 -7.31
CA TYR A 60 5.04 -5.27 -6.62
C TYR A 60 4.90 -4.79 -5.19
N LEU A 61 3.66 -4.64 -4.74
CA LEU A 61 3.35 -4.19 -3.39
C LEU A 61 2.98 -5.39 -2.53
N TYR A 62 3.54 -5.43 -1.32
CA TYR A 62 3.31 -6.53 -0.38
C TYR A 62 2.90 -5.98 0.99
N GLY A 63 1.93 -6.64 1.62
CA GLY A 63 1.53 -6.41 3.00
C GLY A 63 2.17 -7.43 3.93
N ARG A 64 2.69 -6.99 5.07
CA ARG A 64 3.13 -7.86 6.16
C ARG A 64 2.05 -7.91 7.23
N PHE A 65 1.56 -9.13 7.48
CA PHE A 65 0.52 -9.40 8.46
C PHE A 65 1.14 -10.06 9.69
N ASP A 66 0.93 -9.44 10.85
CA ASP A 66 1.51 -9.81 12.15
C ASP A 66 3.05 -9.97 12.16
N ALA A 67 3.63 -10.09 13.36
CA ALA A 67 5.08 -10.19 13.51
C ALA A 67 5.57 -11.56 13.02
N GLY A 68 6.43 -11.57 11.99
CA GLY A 68 7.10 -12.79 11.51
C GLY A 68 6.37 -13.55 10.39
N GLY A 69 5.19 -13.08 9.94
CA GLY A 69 4.49 -13.67 8.79
C GLY A 69 5.18 -13.39 7.44
N PRO A 70 4.91 -14.21 6.41
CA PRO A 70 5.36 -13.93 5.05
C PRO A 70 4.73 -12.63 4.53
N ALA A 71 5.46 -11.93 3.67
CA ALA A 71 4.90 -10.81 2.94
C ALA A 71 3.93 -11.33 1.88
N VAL A 72 2.73 -10.76 1.83
CA VAL A 72 1.66 -11.19 0.91
C VAL A 72 1.43 -10.09 -0.11
N GLU A 73 1.40 -10.47 -1.38
CA GLU A 73 1.18 -9.51 -2.47
C GLU A 73 -0.19 -8.83 -2.33
N LEU A 74 -0.22 -7.51 -2.50
CA LEU A 74 -1.41 -6.68 -2.50
C LEU A 74 -1.65 -6.22 -3.93
N HIS A 75 -2.77 -6.64 -4.52
CA HIS A 75 -3.16 -6.16 -5.84
C HIS A 75 -3.87 -4.80 -5.75
N THR A 76 -4.05 -4.16 -6.90
CA THR A 76 -4.70 -2.85 -7.05
C THR A 76 -6.01 -2.73 -6.28
N ARG A 77 -6.82 -3.80 -6.23
CA ARG A 77 -8.08 -3.81 -5.49
C ARG A 77 -7.88 -3.65 -3.98
N GLN A 78 -6.94 -4.37 -3.37
CA GLN A 78 -6.66 -4.27 -1.94
C GLN A 78 -6.05 -2.91 -1.59
N LEU A 79 -5.22 -2.37 -2.47
CA LEU A 79 -4.62 -1.05 -2.30
C LEU A 79 -5.68 0.05 -2.37
N GLN A 80 -6.61 -0.03 -3.33
CA GLN A 80 -7.74 0.89 -3.42
C GLN A 80 -8.61 0.83 -2.16
N GLN A 81 -8.91 -0.38 -1.67
CA GLN A 81 -9.64 -0.54 -0.42
C GLN A 81 -8.93 0.12 0.78
N LEU A 82 -7.60 -0.01 0.89
CA LEU A 82 -6.83 0.67 1.93
C LEU A 82 -6.91 2.19 1.82
N SER A 83 -6.82 2.72 0.60
CA SER A 83 -6.96 4.15 0.35
C SER A 83 -8.36 4.64 0.73
N ASP A 84 -9.40 3.92 0.34
CA ASP A 84 -10.79 4.27 0.62
C ASP A 84 -11.09 4.24 2.12
N LEU A 85 -10.51 3.29 2.87
CA LEU A 85 -10.68 3.16 4.32
C LEU A 85 -10.24 4.40 5.11
N TRP A 86 -9.26 5.13 4.58
CA TRP A 86 -8.71 6.34 5.20
C TRP A 86 -8.95 7.59 4.35
N HIS A 87 -9.86 7.51 3.38
CA HIS A 87 -10.20 8.61 2.46
C HIS A 87 -8.97 9.25 1.80
N LEU A 88 -7.98 8.43 1.44
CA LEU A 88 -6.76 8.88 0.76
C LEU A 88 -7.00 9.00 -0.74
N HIS A 89 -6.62 10.13 -1.32
CA HIS A 89 -6.63 10.35 -2.77
C HIS A 89 -5.38 9.72 -3.41
N GLN A 90 -5.37 8.40 -3.50
CA GLN A 90 -4.30 7.62 -4.11
C GLN A 90 -4.74 7.08 -5.47
N ARG A 91 -3.77 6.87 -6.36
CA ARG A 91 -3.94 6.28 -7.68
C ARG A 91 -3.02 5.07 -7.78
N TRP A 92 -3.62 3.91 -7.94
CA TRP A 92 -2.92 2.62 -8.09
C TRP A 92 -3.13 2.07 -9.50
N GLY A 93 -2.07 1.55 -10.12
CA GLY A 93 -2.17 0.92 -11.44
C GLY A 93 -2.41 1.88 -12.62
N VAL A 94 -2.19 3.18 -12.43
CA VAL A 94 -2.13 4.15 -13.53
C VAL A 94 -0.70 4.15 -14.08
N SER A 95 -0.45 3.29 -15.06
CA SER A 95 0.70 3.38 -15.97
C SER A 95 0.39 4.31 -17.13
#